data_AF-A0A385TIU6-F1
#
_entry.id   AF-A0A385TIU6-F1
#
_cell.length_a   1.000
_cell.length_b   1.000
_cell.length_c   1.000
_cell.angle_alpha   90.00
_cell.angle_beta   90.00
_cell.angle_gamma   90.00
#
_symmetry.space_group_name_H-M   'P 1'
#
loop_
_entity.id
_entity.type
_entity.pdbx_description
1 polymer ?
#
loop_
_entity_poly.entity_id
_entity_poly.type
_entity_poly.pdbx_seq_one_letter_code
_entity_poly.pdbx_strand_id
1 'polypeptide(L)' 'MNSNYALHEMLEVHEIAAFKTVCMTKSKTMQALVTDPELMQILQQDVTTSQQQLQELGGVLSKATL' A
#
# COMPACT_ATOMS: atom_id res chain seq x y z
N MET A 1 15.74 -9.33 -18.44
CA MET A 1 14.35 -9.69 -18.82
C MET A 1 13.64 -8.38 -19.12
N ASN A 2 13.15 -8.19 -20.34
CA ASN A 2 12.33 -7.01 -20.67
C ASN A 2 10.95 -7.23 -20.06
N SER A 3 10.73 -6.71 -18.85
CA SER A 3 9.44 -6.77 -18.17
C SER A 3 8.50 -5.72 -18.74
N ASN A 4 8.05 -5.94 -19.99
CA ASN A 4 7.02 -5.11 -20.58
C ASN A 4 5.66 -5.64 -20.10
N TYR A 5 5.13 -5.05 -19.05
CA TYR A 5 3.83 -5.42 -18.49
C TYR A 5 2.73 -5.09 -19.50
N ALA A 6 1.75 -5.97 -19.63
CA ALA A 6 0.53 -5.68 -20.38
C ALA A 6 -0.30 -4.61 -19.65
N LEU A 7 -1.16 -3.91 -20.40
CA LEU A 7 -2.00 -2.83 -19.84
C LEU A 7 -2.84 -3.30 -18.64
N HIS A 8 -3.44 -4.51 -18.71
CA HIS A 8 -4.25 -5.03 -17.61
C HIS A 8 -3.44 -5.26 -16.34
N GLU A 9 -2.20 -5.78 -16.46
CA GLU A 9 -1.31 -5.98 -15.30
C GLU A 9 -0.94 -4.64 -14.64
N MET A 10 -0.71 -3.60 -15.44
CA MET A 10 -0.46 -2.25 -14.91
C MET A 10 -1.70 -1.69 -14.18
N LEU A 11 -2.89 -1.87 -14.75
CA LEU A 11 -4.14 -1.45 -14.13
C LEU A 11 -4.40 -2.20 -12.83
N GLU A 12 -4.20 -3.52 -12.79
CA GLU A 12 -4.33 -4.34 -11.58
C GLU A 12 -3.39 -3.86 -10.47
N VAL A 13 -2.11 -3.59 -10.78
CA VAL A 13 -1.16 -3.05 -9.79
C VAL A 13 -1.58 -1.66 -9.30
N HIS A 14 -2.10 -0.81 -10.18
CA HIS A 14 -2.62 0.51 -9.81
C HIS A 14 -3.82 0.41 -8.87
N GLU A 15 -4.76 -0.49 -9.16
CA GLU A 15 -5.93 -0.77 -8.33
C GLU A 15 -5.52 -1.29 -6.95
N ILE A 16 -4.55 -2.21 -6.88
CA ILE A 16 -4.00 -2.70 -5.62
C ILE A 16 -3.37 -1.55 -4.82
N ALA A 17 -2.60 -0.67 -5.46
CA ALA A 17 -1.99 0.48 -4.78
C ALA A 17 -3.06 1.46 -4.24
N ALA A 18 -4.11 1.72 -5.02
CA ALA A 18 -5.23 2.56 -4.60
C ALA A 18 -5.97 1.95 -3.41
N PHE A 19 -6.34 0.67 -3.50
CA PHE A 19 -6.97 -0.07 -2.40
C PHE A 19 -6.14 -0.02 -1.12
N LYS A 20 -4.82 -0.23 -1.26
CA LYS A 20 -3.90 -0.27 -0.14
C LYS A 20 -3.71 1.10 0.51
N THR A 21 -3.76 2.17 -0.27
CA THR A 21 -3.78 3.55 0.23
C THR A 21 -5.00 3.80 1.10
N VAL A 22 -6.17 3.29 0.71
CA VAL A 22 -7.41 3.38 1.53
C VAL A 22 -7.24 2.62 2.85
N CYS A 23 -6.72 1.39 2.82
CA CYS A 23 -6.46 0.62 4.04
C CYS A 23 -5.48 1.32 4.97
N MET A 24 -4.34 1.79 4.47
CA MET A 24 -3.35 2.53 5.27
C MET A 24 -3.96 3.78 5.90
N THR A 25 -4.77 4.54 5.14
CA THR A 25 -5.47 5.73 5.65
C THR A 25 -6.41 5.37 6.79
N LYS A 26 -7.17 4.28 6.66
CA LYS A 26 -8.05 3.76 7.72
C LYS A 26 -7.25 3.39 8.96
N SER A 27 -6.20 2.59 8.81
CA SER A 27 -5.37 2.16 9.94
C SER A 27 -4.68 3.33 10.64
N LYS A 28 -4.18 4.32 9.87
CA LYS A 28 -3.59 5.53 10.43
C LYS A 28 -4.59 6.40 11.16
N THR A 29 -5.80 6.54 10.62
CA THR A 29 -6.89 7.29 11.26
C THR A 29 -7.31 6.60 12.55
N MET A 30 -7.53 5.29 12.51
CA MET A 30 -7.95 4.50 13.68
C MET A 30 -6.87 4.49 14.76
N GLN A 31 -5.58 4.41 14.39
CA GLN A 31 -4.47 4.50 15.33
C GLN A 31 -4.55 5.76 16.22
N ALA A 32 -4.98 6.88 15.65
CA ALA A 32 -5.11 8.13 16.39
C ALA A 32 -6.35 8.19 17.31
N LEU A 33 -7.29 7.24 17.18
CA LEU A 33 -8.57 7.22 17.88
C LEU A 33 -8.67 6.11 18.93
N VAL A 34 -7.90 5.02 18.79
CA VAL A 34 -7.94 3.90 19.72
C VAL A 34 -7.16 4.21 21.00
N THR A 35 -7.64 3.67 22.12
CA THR A 35 -6.99 3.79 23.44
C THR A 35 -6.35 2.48 23.90
N ASP A 36 -6.76 1.35 23.33
CA ASP A 36 -6.17 0.05 23.64
C ASP A 36 -4.73 -0.02 23.09
N PRO A 37 -3.72 -0.26 23.95
CA PRO A 37 -2.32 -0.17 23.55
C PRO A 37 -1.90 -1.28 22.58
N GLU A 38 -2.46 -2.48 22.70
CA GLU A 38 -2.16 -3.60 21.81
C GLU A 38 -2.71 -3.33 20.41
N LEU A 39 -3.97 -2.88 20.32
CA LEU A 39 -4.59 -2.48 19.08
C LEU A 39 -3.86 -1.30 18.41
N MET A 40 -3.40 -0.31 19.20
CA MET A 40 -2.59 0.80 18.68
C MET A 40 -1.28 0.29 18.03
N GLN A 41 -0.63 -0.71 18.64
CA GLN A 41 0.60 -1.31 18.08
C GLN A 41 0.31 -2.10 16.81
N ILE A 42 -0.79 -2.86 16.76
CA ILE A 42 -1.22 -3.59 15.56
C ILE A 42 -1.45 -2.59 14.40
N LEU A 43 -2.14 -1.48 14.66
CA LEU A 43 -2.39 -0.44 13.66
C LEU A 43 -1.11 0.28 13.23
N GLN A 44 -0.16 0.50 14.16
CA GLN A 44 1.16 1.05 13.80
C GLN A 44 1.92 0.12 12.87
N GLN A 45 1.91 -1.18 13.17
CA GLN A 45 2.56 -2.17 12.32
C GLN A 45 1.92 -2.20 10.94
N ASP A 46 0.58 -2.16 10.84
CA ASP A 46 -0.12 -2.15 9.57
C ASP A 46 0.20 -0.90 8.74
N VAL A 47 0.29 0.28 9.35
CA VAL A 47 0.73 1.51 8.68
C VAL A 47 2.15 1.37 8.13
N THR A 48 3.10 0.90 8.94
CA THR A 48 4.50 0.75 8.54
C THR A 48 4.66 -0.26 7.40
N THR A 49 4.05 -1.44 7.53
CA THR A 49 4.04 -2.46 6.48
C THR A 49 3.37 -1.92 5.22
N SER A 50 2.26 -1.17 5.37
CA SER A 50 1.54 -0.65 4.21
C SER A 50 2.31 0.42 3.45
N GLN A 51 3.06 1.26 4.15
CA GLN A 51 3.93 2.25 3.53
C GLN A 51 5.03 1.60 2.69
N GLN A 52 5.67 0.53 3.18
CA GLN A 52 6.68 -0.23 2.43
C GLN A 52 6.08 -0.87 1.18
N GLN A 53 4.93 -1.52 1.32
CA GLN A 53 4.27 -2.18 0.19
C GLN A 53 3.81 -1.17 -0.88
N LEU A 54 3.39 0.05 -0.49
CA LEU A 54 3.08 1.12 -1.45
C LEU A 54 4.33 1.61 -2.20
N GLN A 55 5.49 1.66 -1.54
CA GLN A 55 6.76 1.99 -2.22
C GLN A 55 7.14 0.92 -3.24
N GLU A 56 6.97 -0.36 -2.89
CA GLU A 56 7.23 -1.47 -3.79
C GLU A 56 6.30 -1.45 -5.01
N LEU A 57 4.99 -1.27 -4.81
CA LEU A 57 4.00 -1.14 -5.89
C LEU A 57 4.30 0.08 -6.78
N GLY A 58 4.67 1.22 -6.19
CA GLY A 58 5.12 2.39 -6.94
C GLY A 58 6.38 2.11 -7.77
N GLY A 59 7.30 1.30 -7.25
CA GLY A 59 8.48 0.83 -7.97
C GLY A 59 8.14 -0.07 -9.16
N VAL A 60 7.11 -0.92 -9.05
CA VAL A 60 6.61 -1.74 -10.17
C VAL A 60 5.99 -0.85 -11.25
N LEU A 61 5.10 0.07 -10.88
CA LEU A 61 4.44 0.98 -11.81
C LEU A 61 5.44 1.89 -12.55
N SER A 62 6.46 2.39 -11.85
CA SER A 62 7.50 3.24 -12.45
C SER A 62 8.32 2.51 -13.53
N LYS A 63 8.53 1.20 -13.37
CA LYS A 63 9.23 0.36 -14.38
C LYS A 63 8.35 0.01 -15.57
N ALA A 64 7.03 0.11 -15.42
CA ALA A 64 6.06 -0.24 -16.47
C ALA A 64 5.75 0.94 -17.41
N THR A 65 6.02 2.17 -16.99
CA THR A 65 5.78 3.40 -17.78
C THR A 65 7.02 3.89 -18.55
N LEU A 66 8.19 3.27 -18.35
CA LEU A 66 9.45 3.54 -19.06
C LEU A 66 9.72 2.48 -20.13
#